data_AF-A0A7Y3NGY4-F1
#
_entry.id   AF-A0A7Y3NGY4-F1
#
_cell.length_a   1.000
_cell.length_b   1.000
_cell.length_c   1.000
_cell.angle_alpha   90.00
_cell.angle_beta   90.00
_cell.angle_gamma   90.00
#
_symmetry.space_group_name_H-M   'P 1'
#
loop_
_entity.id
_entity.type
_entity.pdbx_description
1 polymer ?
#
loop_
_entity_poly.entity_id
_entity_poly.type
_entity_poly.pdbx_seq_one_letter_code
_entity_poly.pdbx_strand_id
1 'polypeptide(L)'
;MKNQIHYDEDLFYLSLTIKNLQESLLLSLDPEYFASKVESDLKFIDESLEHFFITLKSSIYLIQRAEYFHTLGKVEAAFLDLFAEILSGKYVFFDVLKSSFETWENRKKTHASYLEEIHTILSTLVQEQKTDSDEITTPQELDLLMRGDVMKN
;
A
#
# COMPACT_ATOMS: atom_id res chain seq x y z
N MET A 1 -8.11 -14.73 -21.40
CA MET A 1 -6.75 -14.47 -20.87
C MET A 1 -6.92 -13.85 -19.50
N LYS A 2 -6.36 -14.45 -18.45
CA LYS A 2 -6.42 -13.88 -17.10
C LYS A 2 -5.41 -12.74 -17.10
N ASN A 3 -5.86 -11.48 -17.04
CA ASN A 3 -4.96 -10.33 -16.95
C ASN A 3 -4.11 -10.53 -15.69
N GLN A 4 -2.81 -10.69 -15.89
CA GLN A 4 -1.85 -10.80 -14.80
C GLN A 4 -1.68 -9.41 -14.21
N ILE A 5 -1.99 -9.26 -12.92
CA ILE A 5 -1.77 -8.01 -12.21
C ILE A 5 -0.28 -7.91 -11.89
N HIS A 6 0.35 -6.81 -12.26
CA HIS A 6 1.77 -6.56 -12.06
C HIS A 6 1.94 -5.65 -10.85
N TYR A 7 1.69 -6.19 -9.65
CA TYR A 7 1.58 -5.40 -8.41
C TYR A 7 2.74 -4.44 -8.18
N ASP A 8 3.99 -4.84 -8.42
CA ASP A 8 5.14 -3.94 -8.23
C ASP A 8 5.11 -2.73 -9.17
N GLU A 9 4.90 -2.96 -10.46
CA GLU A 9 4.88 -1.91 -11.48
C GLU A 9 3.66 -1.00 -11.29
N ASP A 10 2.50 -1.59 -11.00
CA ASP A 10 1.25 -0.87 -10.82
C ASP A 10 1.28 0.00 -9.55
N LEU A 11 1.75 -0.54 -8.42
CA LEU A 11 1.89 0.22 -7.17
C LEU A 11 2.98 1.29 -7.29
N PHE A 12 4.07 1.00 -8.02
CA PHE A 12 5.09 2.00 -8.32
C PHE A 12 4.50 3.15 -9.14
N TYR A 13 3.72 2.87 -10.18
CA TYR A 13 3.05 3.88 -10.98
C TYR A 13 2.09 4.74 -10.15
N LEU A 14 1.31 4.14 -9.24
CA LEU A 14 0.46 4.88 -8.31
C LEU A 14 1.28 5.80 -7.40
N SER A 15 2.39 5.31 -6.84
CA SER A 15 3.26 6.13 -6.00
C SER A 15 3.82 7.35 -6.74
N LEU A 16 4.19 7.19 -8.01
CA LEU A 16 4.66 8.28 -8.85
C LEU A 16 3.53 9.27 -9.16
N THR A 17 2.32 8.77 -9.39
CA THR A 17 1.15 9.60 -9.66
C THR A 17 0.79 10.46 -8.44
N ILE A 18 0.79 9.87 -7.23
CA ILE A 18 0.59 10.60 -5.97
C ILE A 18 1.65 11.69 -5.81
N LYS A 19 2.92 11.35 -6.01
CA LYS A 19 4.03 12.31 -5.88
C LYS A 19 3.91 13.46 -6.88
N ASN A 20 3.62 13.16 -8.14
CA ASN A 20 3.42 14.18 -9.17
C ASN A 20 2.24 15.10 -8.81
N LEU A 21 1.16 14.53 -8.25
CA LEU A 21 0.01 15.30 -7.82
C LEU A 21 0.38 16.21 -6.63
N GLN A 22 1.11 15.71 -5.62
CA GLN A 22 1.64 16.53 -4.52
C GLN A 22 2.49 17.71 -5.04
N GLU A 23 3.44 17.43 -5.93
CA GLU A 23 4.30 18.47 -6.51
C GLU A 23 3.49 19.48 -7.34
N SER A 24 2.47 19.01 -8.08
CA SER A 24 1.62 19.88 -8.89
C SER A 24 0.76 20.83 -8.05
N LEU A 25 0.36 20.43 -6.83
CA LEU A 25 -0.41 21.26 -5.92
C LEU A 25 0.41 22.41 -5.32
N LEU A 26 1.74 22.26 -5.25
CA LEU A 26 2.66 23.32 -4.83
C LEU A 26 2.82 24.42 -5.90
N LEU A 27 2.47 24.11 -7.15
CA LEU A 27 2.52 25.08 -8.25
C LEU A 27 1.31 26.01 -8.18
N SER A 28 1.50 27.26 -8.61
CA SER A 28 0.40 28.24 -8.77
C SER A 28 -0.41 27.95 -10.04
N LEU A 29 -1.03 26.77 -10.10
CA LEU A 29 -1.90 26.37 -11.21
C LEU A 29 -3.22 27.11 -11.14
N ASP A 30 -3.80 27.37 -12.32
CA ASP A 30 -5.14 27.94 -12.43
C ASP A 30 -6.20 26.84 -12.17
N PRO A 31 -6.99 26.94 -11.10
CA PRO A 31 -8.00 25.93 -10.77
C PRO A 31 -9.02 25.75 -11.89
N GLU A 32 -9.35 26.80 -12.66
CA GLU A 32 -10.39 26.73 -13.69
C GLU A 32 -10.04 25.72 -14.79
N TYR A 33 -8.73 25.53 -15.05
CA TYR A 33 -8.25 24.59 -16.06
C TYR A 33 -7.91 23.20 -15.48
N PHE A 34 -7.40 23.15 -14.24
CA PHE A 34 -6.81 21.92 -13.70
C PHE A 34 -7.68 21.20 -12.65
N ALA A 35 -8.76 21.83 -12.16
CA ALA A 35 -9.66 21.25 -11.15
C ALA A 35 -10.18 19.86 -11.53
N SER A 36 -10.73 19.73 -12.74
CA SER A 36 -11.29 18.45 -13.21
C SER A 36 -10.22 17.37 -13.36
N LYS A 37 -9.00 17.75 -13.75
CA LYS A 37 -7.87 16.83 -13.86
C LYS A 37 -7.44 16.33 -12.47
N VAL A 38 -7.29 17.23 -11.52
CA VAL A 38 -6.94 16.89 -10.12
C VAL A 38 -7.99 15.97 -9.51
N GLU A 39 -9.28 16.28 -9.68
CA GLU A 39 -10.37 15.42 -9.17
C GLU A 39 -10.34 14.03 -9.82
N SER A 40 -10.14 13.97 -11.14
CA SER A 40 -10.03 12.69 -11.86
C SER A 40 -8.83 11.87 -11.40
N ASP A 41 -7.69 12.51 -11.16
CA ASP A 41 -6.47 11.83 -10.72
C ASP A 41 -6.61 11.32 -9.27
N LEU A 42 -7.22 12.11 -8.39
CA LEU A 42 -7.56 11.68 -7.02
C LEU A 42 -8.49 10.46 -7.05
N LYS A 43 -9.55 10.51 -7.85
CA LYS A 43 -10.51 9.40 -7.99
C LYS A 43 -9.85 8.14 -8.57
N PHE A 44 -8.96 8.31 -9.55
CA PHE A 44 -8.22 7.19 -10.11
C PHE A 44 -7.34 6.50 -9.06
N ILE A 45 -6.57 7.27 -8.27
CA ILE A 45 -5.73 6.72 -7.21
C ILE A 45 -6.58 6.01 -6.16
N ASP A 46 -7.66 6.66 -5.74
CA ASP A 46 -8.64 6.20 -4.75
C ASP A 46 -9.26 4.84 -5.10
N GLU A 47 -9.80 4.71 -6.32
CA GLU A 47 -10.42 3.47 -6.81
C GLU A 47 -9.37 2.38 -7.04
N SER A 48 -8.17 2.74 -7.50
CA SER A 48 -7.10 1.78 -7.76
C SER A 48 -6.58 1.15 -6.46
N LEU A 49 -6.33 1.96 -5.43
CA LEU A 49 -5.85 1.46 -4.13
C LEU A 49 -6.86 0.53 -3.46
N GLU A 50 -8.15 0.88 -3.49
CA GLU A 50 -9.21 0.01 -3.00
C GLU A 50 -9.24 -1.34 -3.76
N HIS A 51 -9.13 -1.29 -5.09
CA HIS A 51 -9.08 -2.50 -5.91
C HIS A 51 -7.86 -3.37 -5.59
N PHE A 52 -6.67 -2.77 -5.45
CA PHE A 52 -5.46 -3.50 -5.06
C PHE A 52 -5.63 -4.14 -3.68
N PHE A 53 -6.13 -3.38 -2.70
CA PHE A 53 -6.37 -3.90 -1.35
C PHE A 53 -7.28 -5.13 -1.36
N ILE A 54 -8.45 -5.05 -2.00
CA ILE A 54 -9.41 -6.15 -2.10
C ILE A 54 -8.79 -7.37 -2.81
N THR A 55 -8.01 -7.14 -3.87
CA THR A 55 -7.43 -8.22 -4.66
C THR A 55 -6.28 -8.91 -3.93
N LEU A 56 -5.38 -8.17 -3.26
CA LEU A 56 -4.33 -8.75 -2.41
C LEU A 56 -4.92 -9.51 -1.21
N LYS A 57 -5.98 -8.96 -0.61
CA LYS A 57 -6.66 -9.58 0.53
C LYS A 57 -7.27 -10.92 0.16
N SER A 58 -7.93 -11.01 -1.00
CA SER A 58 -8.54 -12.25 -1.51
C SER A 58 -7.52 -13.26 -2.06
N SER A 59 -6.34 -12.81 -2.50
CA SER A 59 -5.29 -13.68 -3.06
C SER A 59 -4.32 -14.20 -1.99
N ILE A 60 -4.75 -15.20 -1.23
CA ILE A 60 -4.01 -15.73 -0.06
C ILE A 60 -2.69 -16.41 -0.44
N TYR A 61 -2.64 -17.10 -1.58
CA TYR A 61 -1.49 -17.92 -2.01
C TYR A 61 -0.51 -17.17 -2.93
N LEU A 62 -0.55 -15.84 -2.93
CA LEU A 62 0.32 -15.03 -3.78
C LEU A 62 1.77 -15.08 -3.26
N ILE A 63 2.71 -15.43 -4.14
CA ILE A 63 4.14 -15.33 -3.84
C ILE A 63 4.48 -13.86 -3.59
N GLN A 64 5.31 -13.54 -2.59
CA GLN A 64 5.65 -12.15 -2.18
C GLN A 64 4.47 -11.32 -1.68
N ARG A 65 3.36 -11.94 -1.26
CA ARG A 65 2.18 -11.25 -0.70
C ARG A 65 2.52 -10.23 0.39
N ALA A 66 3.45 -10.56 1.28
CA ALA A 66 3.91 -9.65 2.33
C ALA A 66 4.62 -8.40 1.75
N GLU A 67 5.43 -8.56 0.71
CA GLU A 67 6.11 -7.45 0.05
C GLU A 67 5.11 -6.53 -0.66
N TYR A 68 4.13 -7.09 -1.37
CA TYR A 68 3.08 -6.30 -2.01
C TYR A 68 2.20 -5.57 -1.00
N PHE A 69 1.84 -6.19 0.13
CA PHE A 69 1.12 -5.50 1.20
C PHE A 69 1.93 -4.37 1.82
N HIS A 70 3.23 -4.57 2.01
CA HIS A 70 4.11 -3.53 2.52
C HIS A 70 4.24 -2.36 1.54
N THR A 71 4.39 -2.63 0.25
CA THR A 71 4.38 -1.59 -0.79
C THR A 71 3.04 -0.86 -0.84
N LEU A 72 1.92 -1.60 -0.85
CA LEU A 72 0.57 -1.03 -0.82
C LEU A 72 0.37 -0.12 0.40
N GLY A 73 0.78 -0.56 1.59
CA GLY A 73 0.69 0.24 2.82
C GLY A 73 1.47 1.56 2.73
N LYS A 74 2.64 1.57 2.07
CA LYS A 74 3.39 2.81 1.82
C LYS A 74 2.68 3.74 0.86
N VAL A 75 2.11 3.21 -0.22
CA VAL A 75 1.37 4.01 -1.21
C VAL A 75 0.09 4.58 -0.59
N GLU A 76 -0.61 3.79 0.24
CA GLU A 76 -1.76 4.26 1.01
C GLU A 76 -1.42 5.39 1.97
N ALA A 77 -0.34 5.24 2.76
CA ALA A 77 0.10 6.29 3.67
C ALA A 77 0.39 7.60 2.92
N ALA A 78 1.09 7.52 1.76
CA ALA A 78 1.36 8.69 0.93
C ALA A 78 0.08 9.34 0.37
N PHE A 79 -0.94 8.53 0.05
CA PHE A 79 -2.23 9.03 -0.40
C PHE A 79 -3.02 9.72 0.71
N LEU A 80 -3.01 9.17 1.93
CA LEU A 80 -3.60 9.81 3.11
C LEU A 80 -2.93 11.15 3.45
N ASP A 81 -1.60 11.23 3.30
CA ASP A 81 -0.85 12.47 3.49
C ASP A 81 -1.24 13.52 2.45
N LEU A 82 -1.29 13.15 1.16
CA LEU A 82 -1.80 14.01 0.09
C LEU A 82 -3.22 14.52 0.41
N PHE A 83 -4.12 13.63 0.87
CA PHE A 83 -5.46 14.04 1.27
C PHE A 83 -5.45 15.02 2.44
N ALA A 84 -4.65 14.76 3.48
CA ALA A 84 -4.54 15.66 4.62
C ALA A 84 -4.05 17.05 4.20
N GLU A 85 -3.10 17.10 3.27
CA GLU A 85 -2.58 18.33 2.67
C GLU A 85 -3.65 19.10 1.89
N ILE A 86 -4.38 18.43 1.00
CA ILE A 86 -5.48 19.04 0.24
C ILE A 86 -6.57 19.58 1.17
N LEU A 87 -6.99 18.78 2.15
CA LEU A 87 -8.05 19.14 3.09
C LEU A 87 -7.62 20.20 4.11
N SER A 88 -6.32 20.48 4.25
CA SER A 88 -5.82 21.55 5.12
C SER A 88 -6.22 22.95 4.66
N GLY A 89 -6.80 23.08 3.46
CA GLY A 89 -7.30 24.36 2.92
C GLY A 89 -6.19 25.29 2.44
N LYS A 90 -4.95 24.81 2.37
CA LYS A 90 -3.79 25.59 1.92
C LYS A 90 -3.72 25.76 0.40
N TYR A 91 -4.44 24.92 -0.35
CA TYR A 91 -4.35 24.86 -1.80
C TYR A 91 -5.60 25.42 -2.47
N VAL A 92 -5.41 26.03 -3.64
CA VAL A 92 -6.47 26.67 -4.42
C VAL A 92 -7.54 25.66 -4.89
N PHE A 93 -7.20 24.37 -4.93
CA PHE A 93 -8.10 23.27 -5.27
C PHE A 93 -9.06 22.86 -4.14
N PHE A 94 -8.90 23.41 -2.92
CA PHE A 94 -9.80 23.11 -1.80
C PHE A 94 -11.25 23.47 -2.11
N ASP A 95 -11.48 24.63 -2.75
CA ASP A 95 -12.83 25.11 -3.06
C ASP A 95 -13.57 24.20 -4.05
N VAL A 96 -12.83 23.54 -4.95
CA VAL A 96 -13.37 22.56 -5.90
C VAL A 96 -13.83 21.30 -5.17
N LEU A 97 -13.01 20.83 -4.23
CA LEU A 97 -13.30 19.60 -3.48
C LEU A 97 -14.33 19.80 -2.36
N LYS A 98 -14.66 21.05 -2.06
CA LYS A 98 -15.62 21.43 -1.01
C LYS A 98 -17.02 20.85 -1.26
N SER A 99 -17.45 20.76 -2.52
CA SER A 99 -18.77 20.17 -2.86
C SER A 99 -18.86 18.68 -2.54
N SER A 100 -17.72 17.99 -2.55
CA SER A 100 -17.60 16.55 -2.34
C SER A 100 -16.86 16.22 -1.03
N PHE A 101 -16.70 17.21 -0.14
CA PHE A 101 -15.85 17.12 1.04
C PHE A 101 -16.26 16.00 1.98
N GLU A 102 -17.56 15.83 2.23
CA GLU A 102 -18.09 14.76 3.09
C GLU A 102 -17.79 13.37 2.50
N THR A 103 -17.90 13.23 1.17
CA THR A 103 -17.55 12.00 0.48
C THR A 103 -16.05 11.70 0.62
N TRP A 104 -15.20 12.70 0.41
CA TRP A 104 -13.75 12.55 0.54
C TRP A 104 -13.31 12.29 1.99
N GLU A 105 -13.97 12.87 2.97
CA GLU A 105 -13.70 12.59 4.39
C GLU A 105 -14.05 11.14 4.75
N ASN A 106 -15.16 10.62 4.21
CA ASN A 106 -15.53 9.22 4.37
C ASN A 106 -14.51 8.29 3.69
N ARG A 107 -14.06 8.62 2.46
CA ARG A 107 -13.00 7.85 1.76
C ARG A 107 -11.70 7.84 2.56
N LYS A 108 -11.30 8.98 3.14
CA LYS A 108 -10.12 9.07 4.02
C LYS A 108 -10.23 8.11 5.22
N LYS A 109 -11.40 8.04 5.87
CA LYS A 109 -11.64 7.10 7.00
C LYS A 109 -11.54 5.65 6.54
N THR A 110 -12.09 5.33 5.36
CA THR A 110 -11.99 4.00 4.75
C THR A 110 -10.54 3.60 4.50
N HIS A 111 -9.75 4.47 3.88
CA HIS A 111 -8.33 4.22 3.60
C HIS A 111 -7.47 4.12 4.86
N ALA A 112 -7.76 4.92 5.88
CA ALA A 112 -7.14 4.76 7.20
C ALA A 112 -7.44 3.38 7.81
N SER A 113 -8.67 2.88 7.65
CA SER A 113 -9.03 1.52 8.07
C SER A 113 -8.32 0.44 7.24
N TYR A 114 -8.11 0.65 5.93
CA TYR A 114 -7.34 -0.27 5.10
C TYR A 114 -5.88 -0.31 5.54
N LEU A 115 -5.27 0.84 5.86
CA LEU A 115 -3.90 0.89 6.35
C LEU A 115 -3.70 0.13 7.67
N GLU A 116 -4.61 0.32 8.63
CA GLU A 116 -4.65 -0.46 9.89
C GLU A 116 -4.78 -1.97 9.63
N GLU A 117 -5.64 -2.35 8.69
CA GLU A 117 -5.82 -3.75 8.30
C GLU A 117 -4.58 -4.32 7.61
N ILE A 118 -3.92 -3.56 6.72
CA ILE A 118 -2.64 -3.92 6.09
C ILE A 118 -1.58 -4.17 7.17
N HIS A 119 -1.45 -3.28 8.16
CA HIS A 119 -0.50 -3.48 9.27
C HIS A 119 -0.80 -4.74 10.08
N THR A 120 -2.09 -5.04 10.32
CA THR A 120 -2.51 -6.26 11.02
C THR A 120 -2.16 -7.51 10.21
N ILE A 121 -2.43 -7.52 8.89
CA ILE A 121 -2.08 -8.62 7.99
C ILE A 121 -0.57 -8.83 7.94
N LEU A 122 0.21 -7.75 7.80
CA LEU A 122 1.67 -7.81 7.76
C LEU A 122 2.26 -8.38 9.05
N SER A 123 1.77 -7.94 10.21
CA SER A 123 2.24 -8.47 11.49
C SER A 123 1.94 -9.97 11.65
N THR A 124 0.80 -10.43 11.15
CA THR A 124 0.43 -11.86 11.12
C THR A 124 1.35 -12.65 10.18
N LEU A 125 1.57 -12.17 8.95
CA LEU A 125 2.44 -12.83 7.97
C LEU A 125 3.90 -12.93 8.44
N VAL A 126 4.39 -11.91 9.15
CA VAL A 126 5.75 -11.91 9.74
C VAL A 126 5.84 -12.93 10.89
N GLN A 127 4.79 -13.11 11.68
CA GLN A 127 4.75 -14.12 12.74
C GLN A 127 4.69 -15.55 12.16
N GLU A 128 3.92 -15.77 11.10
CA GLU A 128 3.86 -17.05 10.39
C GLU A 128 5.23 -17.43 9.80
N GLN A 129 5.92 -16.50 9.14
CA GLN A 129 7.27 -16.75 8.62
C GLN A 129 8.31 -17.03 9.71
N LYS A 130 8.19 -16.39 10.89
CA LYS A 130 9.06 -16.70 12.03
C LYS A 130 8.77 -18.07 12.62
N THR A 131 7.50 -18.47 12.67
CA THR A 131 7.11 -19.78 13.20
C THR A 131 7.59 -20.91 12.28
N ASP A 132 7.46 -20.76 10.96
CA ASP A 132 8.02 -21.71 9.97
C ASP A 132 9.56 -21.72 9.96
N SER A 133 10.21 -20.58 10.22
CA SER A 133 11.68 -20.49 10.32
C SER A 133 12.23 -21.06 11.62
N ASP A 134 11.47 -21.02 12.72
CA ASP A 134 11.87 -21.59 14.00
C ASP A 134 11.59 -23.12 14.06
N GLU A 135 10.78 -23.66 13.15
CA GLU A 135 10.47 -25.10 13.06
C GLU A 135 11.49 -25.90 12.22
N ILE A 136 12.47 -25.25 11.58
CA ILE A 136 13.51 -25.94 10.80
C ILE A 136 14.90 -25.63 11.37
N THR A 137 15.40 -26.60 12.13
CA THR A 137 16.72 -26.70 12.78
C THR A 137 16.99 -25.72 13.92
N THR A 138 16.65 -26.17 15.13
CA THR A 138 17.27 -25.62 16.34
C THR A 138 18.80 -25.79 16.27
N PRO A 139 19.61 -24.84 16.78
CA PRO A 139 21.07 -24.96 16.82
C PRO A 139 21.58 -26.24 17.52
N GLN A 140 20.72 -26.86 18.34
CA GLN A 140 20.99 -28.09 19.06
C GLN A 140 20.85 -29.35 18.17
N GLU A 141 19.99 -29.34 17.16
CA GLU A 141 19.89 -30.41 16.16
C GLU A 141 21.00 -30.32 15.11
N LEU A 142 21.48 -29.11 14.80
CA LEU A 142 22.64 -28.89 13.93
C LEU A 142 23.94 -29.48 14.52
N ASP A 143 24.14 -29.37 15.84
CA ASP A 143 25.27 -30.02 16.54
C ASP A 143 25.15 -31.55 16.52
N LEU A 144 23.92 -32.08 16.48
CA LEU A 144 23.62 -33.52 16.41
C LEU A 144 23.90 -34.10 15.01
N LEU A 145 23.60 -33.34 13.95
CA LEU A 145 23.97 -33.67 12.56
C LEU A 145 25.48 -33.55 12.31
N MET A 146 26.12 -32.53 12.89
CA MET A 146 27.58 -32.31 12.78
C MET A 146 28.41 -33.33 13.57
N ARG A 147 27.84 -33.93 14.63
CA ARG A 147 28.47 -35.03 15.40
C ARG A 147 28.18 -36.42 14.85
N GLY A 148 27.22 -36.55 13.92
CA GLY A 148 26.77 -37.82 13.35
C GLY A 148 27.67 -38.42 12.27
N ASP A 149 28.61 -37.65 11.71
CA ASP A 149 29.45 -38.07 10.56
C ASP A 149 30.89 -38.49 10.93
N VAL A 150 31.18 -38.79 12.21
CA VAL A 150 32.47 -39.38 12.62
C VAL A 150 32.26 -40.67 13.41
N MET A 151 31.70 -41.70 12.75
CA MET A 151 32.00 -43.10 13.07
C MET A 151 31.69 -44.01 11.87
N LYS A 152 32.54 -43.98 10.85
CA LYS A 152 32.84 -45.13 9.98
C LYS A 152 34.27 -45.06 9.42
N ASN A 153 35.25 -45.43 10.24
CA ASN A 153 36.27 -46.47 9.99
C ASN A 153 37.37 -46.41 11.05
#